data_AF-A0A9P8UYZ4-F1
#
_entry.id   AF-A0A9P8UYZ4-F1
#
_cell.length_a   1.000
_cell.length_b   1.000
_cell.length_c   1.000
_cell.angle_alpha   90.00
_cell.angle_beta   90.00
_cell.angle_gamma   90.00
#
_symmetry.space_group_name_H-M   'P 1'
#
loop_
_entity.id
_entity.type
_entity.pdbx_description
1 polymer ?
#
loop_
_entity_poly.entity_id
_entity_poly.type
_entity_poly.pdbx_seq_one_letter_code
_entity_poly.pdbx_strand_id
1 'polypeptide(L)'
;MKHQILAVVAFSPLIAYALPKSYDCGRPVQCAKSSSTTTVVQTYSQAPTSAVSVPTSQAEAQTTSETLGDLTTYPAIPIESFLTTSTLDGETAVTSTTASPVSSTSEATQVAADAYSQATQVSYKVAATEQCGNNDVLALPGMPWVVANSMYNAGQMVGSQCTNFAGVLQATDGTKEVQWNSITDIAFVDSTRDLCKGYTNIGVGVNLNKRLNAITSIPAYFQWDRTNTTAFRGSNLFDFITAPTTGDTTSTATSEFMLWIRNWGNQVPIGYADGPVATLNLFGASWKLYEGKNPNNGVVVRSMLADQDFESEFQGNLKEWLDIMVQKGYISDSEYVTAGNAGTEVFYGSATMSATVALNINV
;
A
#
# COMPACT_ATOMS: atom_id res chain seq x y z
N MET A 1 33.54 -15.80 -2.30
CA MET A 1 32.44 -15.11 -1.62
C MET A 1 31.24 -15.09 -2.57
N LYS A 2 30.32 -16.05 -2.43
CA LYS A 2 29.06 -16.07 -3.19
C LYS A 2 28.03 -15.33 -2.35
N HIS A 3 27.57 -14.17 -2.81
CA HIS A 3 26.46 -13.46 -2.19
C HIS A 3 25.19 -14.25 -2.51
N GLN A 4 24.66 -14.99 -1.53
CA GLN A 4 23.30 -15.50 -1.60
C GLN A 4 22.38 -14.29 -1.48
N ILE A 5 21.78 -13.88 -2.59
CA ILE A 5 20.63 -13.00 -2.61
C ILE A 5 19.49 -13.84 -2.04
N LEU A 6 19.20 -13.68 -0.76
CA LEU A 6 17.98 -14.17 -0.16
C LEU A 6 16.86 -13.42 -0.85
N ALA A 7 16.09 -14.10 -1.70
CA ALA A 7 14.88 -13.54 -2.28
C ALA A 7 13.91 -13.29 -1.12
N VAL A 8 13.92 -12.06 -0.60
CA VAL A 8 12.85 -11.56 0.26
C VAL A 8 11.62 -11.55 -0.64
N VAL A 9 10.75 -12.53 -0.46
CA VAL A 9 9.42 -12.51 -1.04
C VAL A 9 8.80 -11.20 -0.59
N ALA A 10 8.43 -10.35 -1.54
CA ALA A 10 7.63 -9.18 -1.30
C ALA A 10 6.29 -9.68 -0.75
N PHE A 11 6.22 -9.84 0.57
CA PHE A 11 4.97 -10.14 1.22
C PHE A 11 4.10 -8.90 1.02
N SER A 12 2.99 -9.10 0.31
CA SER A 12 1.93 -8.11 0.26
C SER A 12 1.64 -7.70 1.70
N PRO A 13 1.68 -6.41 2.03
CA PRO A 13 1.17 -5.96 3.30
C PRO A 13 -0.31 -6.39 3.40
N LEU A 14 -0.67 -6.59 4.64
CA LEU A 14 -1.77 -7.33 5.19
C LEU A 14 -3.08 -7.13 4.40
N ILE A 15 -3.83 -8.23 4.19
CA ILE A 15 -5.16 -8.20 3.57
C ILE A 15 -6.04 -7.20 4.32
N ALA A 16 -6.27 -6.00 3.78
CA ALA A 16 -7.22 -5.04 4.33
C ALA A 16 -8.63 -5.47 3.90
N TYR A 17 -9.49 -5.85 4.87
CA TYR A 17 -10.91 -6.10 4.60
C TYR A 17 -11.74 -4.84 4.83
N ALA A 18 -12.86 -4.81 4.12
CA ALA A 18 -13.91 -3.81 4.16
C ALA A 18 -14.33 -3.39 5.57
N LEU A 19 -14.67 -2.11 5.69
CA LEU A 19 -15.40 -1.55 6.82
C LEU A 19 -16.73 -2.32 7.01
N PRO A 20 -17.22 -2.46 8.25
CA PRO A 20 -18.53 -3.03 8.48
C PRO A 20 -19.60 -2.20 7.73
N LYS A 21 -20.56 -2.93 7.15
CA LYS A 21 -21.72 -2.47 6.38
C LYS A 21 -22.13 -1.03 6.72
N SER A 22 -22.30 -0.22 5.68
CA SER A 22 -23.02 1.06 5.73
C SER A 22 -24.23 0.92 6.65
N TYR A 23 -24.28 1.70 7.73
CA TYR A 23 -25.45 1.80 8.57
C TYR A 23 -26.61 2.30 7.72
N ASP A 24 -27.52 1.37 7.40
CA ASP A 24 -28.84 1.69 6.89
C ASP A 24 -29.53 2.55 7.95
N CYS A 25 -29.67 3.85 7.68
CA CYS A 25 -30.37 4.78 8.55
C CYS A 25 -31.87 4.49 8.49
N GLY A 26 -32.28 3.43 9.18
CA GLY A 26 -33.66 3.07 9.39
C GLY A 26 -34.32 3.94 10.47
N ARG A 27 -35.28 4.77 10.03
CA ARG A 27 -36.45 5.36 10.73
C ARG A 27 -36.38 6.84 11.19
N PRO A 28 -37.56 7.50 11.21
CA PRO A 28 -37.75 8.77 10.50
C PRO A 28 -37.68 9.96 11.46
N VAL A 29 -36.92 10.98 11.08
CA VAL A 29 -37.09 12.32 11.63
C VAL A 29 -37.32 13.28 10.46
N GLN A 30 -38.49 13.93 10.55
CA GLN A 30 -39.12 14.85 9.61
C GLN A 30 -38.19 15.60 8.65
N CYS A 31 -38.32 15.30 7.36
CA CYS A 31 -37.82 16.15 6.28
C CYS A 31 -38.64 17.44 6.18
N ALA A 32 -37.99 18.58 6.41
CA ALA A 32 -38.44 19.85 5.87
C ALA A 32 -38.20 19.88 4.35
N LYS A 33 -39.09 20.57 3.64
CA LYS A 33 -39.32 20.48 2.19
C LYS A 33 -38.16 20.94 1.31
N SER A 34 -38.15 20.32 0.13
CA SER A 34 -37.29 20.44 -1.04
C SER A 34 -37.06 21.85 -1.58
N SER A 35 -35.86 22.06 -2.16
CA SER A 35 -35.70 22.80 -3.42
C SER A 35 -34.92 21.93 -4.40
N SER A 36 -35.51 21.76 -5.58
CA SER A 36 -35.08 20.93 -6.69
C SER A 36 -33.92 21.53 -7.48
N THR A 37 -32.88 20.74 -7.75
CA THR A 37 -31.93 21.02 -8.84
C THR A 37 -31.77 19.76 -9.69
N THR A 38 -32.04 19.94 -10.98
CA THR A 38 -32.12 18.95 -12.05
C THR A 38 -30.76 18.28 -12.33
N THR A 39 -30.68 16.96 -12.21
CA THR A 39 -29.56 16.15 -12.74
C THR A 39 -29.88 15.74 -14.17
N VAL A 40 -29.03 16.17 -15.11
CA VAL A 40 -29.07 15.74 -16.51
C VAL A 40 -28.46 14.34 -16.60
N VAL A 41 -29.27 13.34 -17.00
CA VAL A 41 -28.80 11.99 -17.34
C VAL A 41 -28.30 12.03 -18.79
N GLN A 42 -27.00 11.86 -19.00
CA GLN A 42 -26.45 11.56 -20.32
C GLN A 42 -26.56 10.06 -20.60
N THR A 43 -27.42 9.69 -21.54
CA THR A 43 -27.53 8.34 -22.10
C THR A 43 -26.49 8.13 -23.18
N TYR A 44 -25.63 7.12 -23.04
CA TYR A 44 -24.73 6.67 -24.11
C TYR A 44 -25.42 5.62 -24.99
N SER A 45 -25.34 5.81 -26.30
CA SER A 45 -25.88 4.92 -27.34
C SER A 45 -24.89 3.77 -27.61
N GLN A 46 -25.38 2.52 -27.55
CA GLN A 46 -24.62 1.34 -27.95
C GLN A 46 -24.74 1.10 -29.46
N ALA A 47 -23.62 0.79 -30.11
CA ALA A 47 -23.55 0.33 -31.50
C ALA A 47 -23.38 -1.20 -31.56
N PRO A 48 -23.83 -1.89 -32.64
CA PRO A 48 -24.10 -3.32 -32.62
C PRO A 48 -22.86 -4.21 -32.82
N THR A 49 -22.85 -5.32 -32.08
CA THR A 49 -21.89 -6.44 -32.20
C THR A 49 -22.16 -7.28 -33.45
N SER A 50 -21.10 -7.52 -34.25
CA SER A 50 -21.10 -8.50 -35.33
C SER A 50 -20.53 -9.83 -34.84
N ALA A 51 -21.30 -10.91 -35.01
CA ALA A 51 -20.91 -12.26 -34.66
C ALA A 51 -19.93 -12.85 -35.69
N VAL A 52 -18.86 -13.48 -35.20
CA VAL A 52 -17.98 -14.35 -36.01
C VAL A 52 -17.88 -15.71 -35.31
N SER A 53 -18.33 -16.74 -36.01
CA SER A 53 -18.28 -18.15 -35.65
C SER A 53 -16.97 -18.80 -36.10
N VAL A 54 -16.31 -19.58 -35.24
CA VAL A 54 -15.15 -20.44 -35.57
C VAL A 54 -15.30 -21.78 -34.80
N PRO A 55 -14.89 -22.93 -35.37
CA PRO A 55 -15.59 -24.20 -35.15
C PRO A 55 -15.04 -25.07 -34.01
N THR A 56 -15.92 -25.97 -33.59
CA THR A 56 -15.76 -27.04 -32.60
C THR A 56 -14.79 -28.13 -33.09
N SER A 57 -13.83 -28.52 -32.24
CA SER A 57 -13.16 -29.82 -32.33
C SER A 57 -13.34 -30.56 -30.99
N GLN A 58 -14.00 -31.71 -31.04
CA GLN A 58 -14.14 -32.65 -29.94
C GLN A 58 -12.81 -33.40 -29.72
N ALA A 59 -12.38 -33.52 -28.47
CA ALA A 59 -11.47 -34.56 -28.03
C ALA A 59 -11.93 -35.07 -26.66
N GLU A 60 -11.91 -36.39 -26.52
CA GLU A 60 -12.59 -37.20 -25.52
C GLU A 60 -12.00 -37.04 -24.11
N ALA A 61 -12.88 -37.08 -23.11
CA ALA A 61 -12.51 -37.16 -21.70
C ALA A 61 -12.15 -38.61 -21.36
N GLN A 62 -10.93 -38.83 -20.86
CA GLN A 62 -10.53 -40.08 -20.25
C GLN A 62 -10.36 -39.87 -18.74
N THR A 63 -11.24 -40.53 -18.00
CA THR A 63 -11.32 -40.53 -16.54
C THR A 63 -10.25 -41.46 -15.97
N THR A 64 -9.33 -40.93 -15.16
CA THR A 64 -8.51 -41.73 -14.25
C THR A 64 -8.60 -41.13 -12.86
N SER A 65 -9.35 -41.82 -12.00
CA SER A 65 -9.35 -41.62 -10.56
C SER A 65 -8.00 -42.03 -9.99
N GLU A 66 -7.32 -41.13 -9.30
CA GLU A 66 -6.25 -41.49 -8.35
C GLU A 66 -6.65 -41.05 -6.94
N THR A 67 -6.50 -42.01 -6.05
CA THR A 67 -6.93 -42.07 -4.66
C THR A 67 -6.09 -41.20 -3.74
N LEU A 68 -6.76 -40.53 -2.79
CA LEU A 68 -6.15 -39.87 -1.63
C LEU A 68 -5.28 -40.85 -0.84
N GLY A 69 -3.98 -40.55 -0.75
CA GLY A 69 -3.02 -41.22 0.12
C GLY A 69 -2.43 -40.24 1.13
N ASP A 70 -2.81 -40.45 2.40
CA ASP A 70 -2.00 -40.33 3.61
C ASP A 70 -1.26 -39.00 3.89
N LEU A 71 -1.92 -38.12 4.67
CA LEU A 71 -1.28 -37.01 5.37
C LEU A 71 -0.63 -37.55 6.65
N THR A 72 0.69 -37.65 6.62
CA THR A 72 1.52 -37.96 7.79
C THR A 72 1.52 -36.78 8.77
N THR A 73 0.86 -36.98 9.90
CA THR A 73 0.95 -36.14 11.11
C THR A 73 2.36 -36.18 11.70
N TYR A 74 3.01 -35.01 11.82
CA TYR A 74 4.20 -34.83 12.64
C TYR A 74 3.80 -34.47 14.09
N PRO A 75 4.42 -35.08 15.12
CA PRO A 75 4.13 -34.77 16.51
C PRO A 75 4.74 -33.43 16.95
N ALA A 76 3.96 -32.67 17.69
CA ALA A 76 4.39 -31.46 18.40
C ALA A 76 5.46 -31.80 19.46
N ILE A 77 6.51 -30.99 19.51
CA ILE A 77 7.55 -31.02 20.56
C ILE A 77 7.11 -30.07 21.68
N PRO A 78 7.17 -30.47 22.97
CA PRO A 78 6.70 -29.67 24.09
C PRO A 78 7.64 -28.50 24.41
N ILE A 79 7.05 -27.35 24.72
CA ILE A 79 7.75 -26.15 25.21
C ILE A 79 7.95 -26.33 26.72
N GLU A 80 9.18 -26.59 27.15
CA GLU A 80 9.56 -26.49 28.56
C GLU A 80 9.75 -25.02 28.95
N SER A 81 9.08 -24.67 30.05
CA SER A 81 9.21 -23.41 30.77
C SER A 81 10.59 -23.30 31.42
N PHE A 82 11.31 -22.21 31.14
CA PHE A 82 12.35 -21.73 32.05
C PHE A 82 12.04 -20.31 32.49
N LEU A 83 11.41 -20.24 33.67
CA LEU A 83 11.44 -19.08 34.54
C LEU A 83 12.88 -18.90 35.04
N THR A 84 13.50 -17.76 34.75
CA THR A 84 14.59 -17.24 35.57
C THR A 84 14.29 -15.79 35.94
N THR A 85 13.95 -15.63 37.20
CA THR A 85 13.92 -14.37 37.95
C THR A 85 15.32 -13.77 37.99
N SER A 86 15.46 -12.53 37.50
CA SER A 86 16.61 -11.68 37.78
C SER A 86 16.09 -10.42 38.46
N THR A 87 16.62 -10.19 39.65
CA THR A 87 16.31 -9.17 40.63
C THR A 87 16.63 -7.75 40.15
N LEU A 88 15.75 -6.82 40.53
CA LEU A 88 15.95 -5.38 40.47
C LEU A 88 16.94 -4.92 41.56
N ASP A 89 18.00 -4.25 41.15
CA ASP A 89 18.66 -3.15 41.87
C ASP A 89 18.67 -1.99 40.86
N GLY A 90 18.04 -0.84 41.11
CA GLY A 90 18.47 0.12 42.11
C GLY A 90 19.55 1.02 41.49
N GLU A 91 19.18 2.20 41.00
CA GLU A 91 19.76 3.50 41.41
C GLU A 91 19.68 4.61 40.34
N THR A 92 19.32 5.80 40.85
CA THR A 92 19.58 7.17 40.36
C THR A 92 18.89 7.70 39.10
N ALA A 93 17.92 8.57 39.37
CA ALA A 93 17.52 9.68 38.53
C ALA A 93 18.71 10.62 38.26
N VAL A 94 18.97 10.89 36.98
CA VAL A 94 19.74 12.05 36.54
C VAL A 94 18.83 12.88 35.64
N THR A 95 18.49 14.06 36.14
CA THR A 95 17.83 15.13 35.42
C THR A 95 18.84 15.72 34.44
N SER A 96 18.61 15.58 33.13
CA SER A 96 19.36 16.33 32.10
C SER A 96 18.40 17.08 31.20
N THR A 97 18.22 18.34 31.55
CA THR A 97 17.69 19.40 30.69
C THR A 97 18.67 19.70 29.56
N THR A 98 18.33 19.37 28.32
CA THR A 98 18.71 20.14 27.12
C THR A 98 17.77 19.76 25.98
N ALA A 99 16.66 20.49 25.85
CA ALA A 99 15.89 20.52 24.61
C ALA A 99 16.70 21.34 23.59
N SER A 100 17.27 20.67 22.61
CA SER A 100 17.80 21.33 21.41
C SER A 100 16.65 21.54 20.42
N PRO A 101 16.46 22.75 19.87
CA PRO A 101 15.41 22.99 18.90
C PRO A 101 15.88 22.47 17.54
N VAL A 102 15.33 21.35 17.08
CA VAL A 102 15.42 20.97 15.67
C VAL A 102 14.28 21.68 14.96
N SER A 103 14.52 22.93 14.57
CA SER A 103 13.68 23.66 13.64
C SER A 103 14.23 23.44 12.24
N SER A 104 13.68 22.46 11.53
CA SER A 104 13.69 22.44 10.07
C SER A 104 12.48 21.63 9.61
N THR A 105 11.30 22.26 9.66
CA THR A 105 10.17 21.82 8.83
C THR A 105 10.62 21.96 7.39
N SER A 106 10.94 20.83 6.73
CA SER A 106 11.08 20.83 5.29
C SER A 106 9.67 21.08 4.73
N GLU A 107 9.43 22.28 4.20
CA GLU A 107 8.19 22.58 3.51
C GLU A 107 8.18 21.74 2.22
N ALA A 108 7.51 20.58 2.22
CA ALA A 108 7.08 20.04 0.95
C ALA A 108 6.02 21.01 0.44
N THR A 109 6.37 21.82 -0.55
CA THR A 109 5.40 22.68 -1.21
C THR A 109 4.48 21.76 -2.02
N GLN A 110 3.19 22.08 -2.16
CA GLN A 110 2.43 21.60 -3.33
C GLN A 110 3.10 22.22 -4.54
N VAL A 111 4.16 21.58 -5.05
CA VAL A 111 5.04 22.25 -5.97
C VAL A 111 4.30 22.44 -7.28
N ALA A 112 4.37 23.65 -7.83
CA ALA A 112 3.91 23.92 -9.19
C ALA A 112 4.51 22.88 -10.14
N ALA A 113 3.75 22.51 -11.18
CA ALA A 113 3.98 21.37 -12.09
C ALA A 113 5.38 21.24 -12.74
N ASP A 114 6.32 22.15 -12.49
CA ASP A 114 7.63 22.26 -13.12
C ASP A 114 8.83 22.08 -12.16
N ALA A 115 8.63 21.70 -10.90
CA ALA A 115 9.72 21.65 -9.91
C ALA A 115 10.45 20.31 -9.76
N TYR A 116 10.02 19.30 -10.51
CA TYR A 116 10.63 17.98 -10.43
C TYR A 116 11.63 17.82 -11.54
N SER A 117 12.80 17.29 -11.19
CA SER A 117 13.86 17.03 -12.15
C SER A 117 13.30 16.16 -13.26
N GLN A 118 13.31 16.67 -14.49
CA GLN A 118 12.96 15.84 -15.64
C GLN A 118 13.81 14.57 -15.63
N ALA A 119 13.15 13.44 -15.39
CA ALA A 119 13.79 12.15 -15.43
C ALA A 119 13.76 11.62 -16.87
N THR A 120 14.88 11.08 -17.31
CA THR A 120 15.01 10.53 -18.67
C THR A 120 15.13 9.03 -18.61
N GLN A 121 14.58 8.33 -19.60
CA GLN A 121 14.68 6.88 -19.65
C GLN A 121 16.13 6.46 -19.81
N VAL A 122 16.57 5.53 -18.96
CA VAL A 122 17.91 4.94 -19.02
C VAL A 122 17.83 3.48 -19.41
N SER A 123 18.88 2.99 -20.08
CA SER A 123 18.97 1.58 -20.41
C SER A 123 19.01 0.74 -19.13
N TYR A 124 18.14 -0.26 -19.08
CA TYR A 124 18.07 -1.23 -17.99
C TYR A 124 17.94 -2.64 -18.56
N LYS A 125 18.53 -3.62 -17.87
CA LYS A 125 18.66 -4.99 -18.38
C LYS A 125 17.35 -5.80 -18.35
N VAL A 126 16.38 -5.38 -17.54
CA VAL A 126 15.05 -6.00 -17.49
C VAL A 126 14.19 -5.27 -18.52
N ALA A 127 13.57 -6.03 -19.42
CA ALA A 127 12.65 -5.47 -20.42
C ALA A 127 11.32 -5.08 -19.77
N ALA A 128 10.56 -4.21 -20.45
CA ALA A 128 9.17 -3.94 -20.07
C ALA A 128 8.40 -5.26 -19.92
N THR A 129 7.67 -5.40 -18.83
CA THR A 129 7.07 -6.68 -18.42
C THR A 129 5.65 -6.43 -17.95
N GLU A 130 4.70 -7.17 -18.50
CA GLU A 130 3.31 -7.18 -18.07
C GLU A 130 3.12 -8.19 -16.93
N GLN A 131 2.41 -7.77 -15.87
CA GLN A 131 2.15 -8.62 -14.69
C GLN A 131 0.66 -8.60 -14.36
N CYS A 132 -0.10 -9.54 -14.92
CA CYS A 132 -1.55 -9.65 -14.72
C CYS A 132 -1.94 -10.82 -13.80
N GLY A 133 -1.00 -11.68 -13.42
CA GLY A 133 -1.24 -12.69 -12.41
C GLY A 133 -1.43 -12.03 -11.04
N ASN A 134 -2.34 -12.57 -10.23
CA ASN A 134 -2.72 -11.97 -8.95
C ASN A 134 -1.53 -11.76 -8.02
N ASN A 135 -0.54 -12.66 -8.04
CA ASN A 135 0.62 -12.64 -7.16
C ASN A 135 1.92 -12.40 -7.93
N ASP A 136 1.85 -11.84 -9.13
CA ASP A 136 3.05 -11.60 -9.94
C ASP A 136 3.96 -10.59 -9.24
N VAL A 137 5.25 -10.94 -9.16
CA VAL A 137 6.31 -10.09 -8.61
C VAL A 137 7.51 -10.12 -9.55
N LEU A 138 7.98 -8.94 -9.95
CA LEU A 138 9.18 -8.75 -10.75
C LEU A 138 10.26 -8.11 -9.89
N ALA A 139 11.32 -8.85 -9.61
CA ALA A 139 12.52 -8.28 -9.01
C ALA A 139 13.29 -7.45 -10.05
N LEU A 140 13.85 -6.32 -9.63
CA LEU A 140 14.69 -5.46 -10.48
C LEU A 140 16.16 -5.60 -10.05
N PRO A 141 16.96 -6.51 -10.63
CA PRO A 141 18.28 -6.81 -10.09
C PRO A 141 19.24 -5.62 -10.24
N GLY A 142 19.89 -5.22 -9.14
CA GLY A 142 20.75 -4.04 -9.08
C GLY A 142 20.00 -2.73 -8.81
N MET A 143 18.67 -2.80 -8.64
CA MET A 143 17.83 -1.73 -8.11
C MET A 143 17.32 -2.12 -6.73
N PRO A 144 16.96 -1.15 -5.88
CA PRO A 144 16.44 -1.40 -4.54
C PRO A 144 14.97 -1.81 -4.53
N TRP A 145 14.37 -2.23 -5.66
CA TRP A 145 12.93 -2.38 -5.81
C TRP A 145 12.46 -3.71 -6.40
N VAL A 146 11.19 -4.00 -6.14
CA VAL A 146 10.36 -5.00 -6.80
C VAL A 146 9.08 -4.35 -7.33
N VAL A 147 8.49 -4.91 -8.38
CA VAL A 147 7.20 -4.50 -8.94
C VAL A 147 6.20 -5.63 -8.69
N ALA A 148 5.08 -5.35 -8.01
CA ALA A 148 4.15 -6.39 -7.56
C ALA A 148 2.69 -6.05 -7.85
N ASN A 149 1.92 -7.04 -8.32
CA ASN A 149 0.48 -6.87 -8.59
C ASN A 149 -0.37 -7.08 -7.33
N SER A 150 0.00 -8.04 -6.47
CA SER A 150 -0.49 -8.19 -5.09
C SER A 150 -2.02 -8.11 -4.90
N MET A 151 -2.76 -8.86 -5.73
CA MET A 151 -4.23 -8.95 -5.71
C MET A 151 -4.74 -9.99 -4.70
N TYR A 152 -4.54 -9.69 -3.43
CA TYR A 152 -4.82 -10.59 -2.31
C TYR A 152 -6.31 -10.96 -2.12
N ASN A 153 -7.23 -10.19 -2.70
CA ASN A 153 -8.68 -10.45 -2.72
C ASN A 153 -9.20 -10.71 -4.15
N ALA A 154 -8.34 -11.20 -5.04
CA ALA A 154 -8.70 -11.49 -6.43
C ALA A 154 -9.89 -12.45 -6.59
N GLY A 155 -10.10 -13.39 -5.65
CA GLY A 155 -11.28 -14.26 -5.68
C GLY A 155 -12.62 -13.53 -5.51
N GLN A 156 -12.60 -12.25 -5.12
CA GLN A 156 -13.76 -11.37 -4.94
C GLN A 156 -13.85 -10.28 -6.03
N MET A 157 -12.97 -10.32 -7.04
CA MET A 157 -12.99 -9.40 -8.17
C MET A 157 -13.71 -10.04 -9.37
N VAL A 158 -14.42 -9.21 -10.15
CA VAL A 158 -14.94 -9.61 -11.47
C VAL A 158 -14.20 -8.76 -12.48
N GLY A 159 -13.20 -9.34 -13.15
CA GLY A 159 -12.29 -8.61 -14.03
C GLY A 159 -10.83 -8.88 -13.69
N SER A 160 -9.94 -7.93 -13.99
CA SER A 160 -8.49 -8.08 -13.83
C SER A 160 -7.80 -6.79 -13.37
N GLN A 161 -6.58 -6.95 -12.85
CA GLN A 161 -5.63 -5.88 -12.56
C GLN A 161 -4.27 -6.31 -13.07
N CYS A 162 -3.57 -5.42 -13.76
CA CYS A 162 -2.19 -5.62 -14.20
C CYS A 162 -1.27 -4.52 -13.67
N THR A 163 -0.03 -4.89 -13.35
CA THR A 163 1.02 -4.00 -12.85
C THR A 163 2.25 -4.10 -13.73
N ASN A 164 2.39 -3.19 -14.68
CA ASN A 164 3.33 -3.37 -15.77
C ASN A 164 4.58 -2.53 -15.52
N PHE A 165 5.73 -3.18 -15.42
CA PHE A 165 7.01 -2.48 -15.44
C PHE A 165 7.28 -1.96 -16.86
N ALA A 166 7.54 -0.66 -16.99
CA ALA A 166 7.82 -0.01 -18.28
C ALA A 166 9.31 0.30 -18.47
N GLY A 167 10.02 0.67 -17.40
CA GLY A 167 11.43 0.99 -17.47
C GLY A 167 11.97 1.68 -16.23
N VAL A 168 13.20 2.15 -16.33
CA VAL A 168 13.86 2.96 -15.30
C VAL A 168 14.11 4.34 -15.87
N LEU A 169 13.78 5.36 -15.09
CA LEU A 169 14.17 6.74 -15.37
C LEU A 169 15.34 7.14 -14.46
N GLN A 170 16.07 8.16 -14.88
CA GLN A 170 17.07 8.82 -14.06
C GLN A 170 16.83 10.34 -14.08
N ALA A 171 16.61 10.89 -12.88
CA ALA A 171 16.57 12.31 -12.60
C ALA A 171 17.94 12.98 -12.79
N THR A 172 17.94 14.31 -12.90
CA THR A 172 19.16 15.11 -13.10
C THR A 172 20.16 14.99 -11.94
N ASP A 173 19.67 14.73 -10.72
CA ASP A 173 20.50 14.52 -9.52
C ASP A 173 21.04 13.08 -9.40
N GLY A 174 20.69 12.20 -10.34
CA GLY A 174 21.11 10.81 -10.39
C GLY A 174 20.12 9.83 -9.75
N THR A 175 19.04 10.33 -9.11
CA THR A 175 17.98 9.49 -8.54
C THR A 175 17.38 8.60 -9.62
N LYS A 176 17.21 7.31 -9.28
CA LYS A 176 16.57 6.33 -10.15
C LYS A 176 15.10 6.23 -9.78
N GLU A 177 14.27 6.02 -10.78
CA GLU A 177 12.83 5.89 -10.62
C GLU A 177 12.32 4.69 -11.42
N VAL A 178 11.34 3.97 -10.89
CA VAL A 178 10.62 2.93 -11.61
C VAL A 178 9.46 3.57 -12.36
N GLN A 179 9.47 3.45 -13.68
CA GLN A 179 8.33 3.77 -14.53
C GLN A 179 7.45 2.53 -14.67
N TRP A 180 6.16 2.66 -14.36
CA TRP A 180 5.22 1.55 -14.37
C TRP A 180 3.80 2.00 -14.73
N ASN A 181 2.94 1.04 -15.02
CA ASN A 181 1.51 1.28 -15.25
C ASN A 181 0.65 0.36 -14.40
N SER A 182 -0.46 0.88 -13.88
CA SER A 182 -1.54 0.13 -13.28
C SER A 182 -2.72 0.12 -14.25
N ILE A 183 -3.11 -1.06 -14.75
CA ILE A 183 -4.27 -1.22 -15.62
C ILE A 183 -5.33 -1.98 -14.83
N THR A 184 -6.38 -1.27 -14.43
CA THR A 184 -7.52 -1.82 -13.71
C THR A 184 -8.65 -2.04 -14.70
N ASP A 185 -9.23 -3.24 -14.71
CA ASP A 185 -10.53 -3.50 -15.30
C ASP A 185 -11.32 -4.42 -14.36
N ILE A 186 -11.84 -3.84 -13.27
CA ILE A 186 -12.59 -4.56 -12.24
C ILE A 186 -14.00 -4.00 -12.19
N ALA A 187 -15.00 -4.84 -12.46
CA ALA A 187 -16.40 -4.44 -12.45
C ALA A 187 -16.86 -4.00 -11.05
N PHE A 188 -17.74 -3.00 -11.02
CA PHE A 188 -18.45 -2.63 -9.81
C PHE A 188 -19.43 -3.75 -9.42
N VAL A 189 -19.29 -4.25 -8.20
CA VAL A 189 -20.20 -5.23 -7.57
C VAL A 189 -20.57 -4.70 -6.20
N ASP A 190 -21.86 -4.42 -5.96
CA ASP A 190 -22.31 -3.74 -4.74
C ASP A 190 -21.93 -4.50 -3.46
N SER A 191 -21.99 -5.83 -3.46
CA SER A 191 -21.63 -6.66 -2.30
C SER A 191 -20.15 -6.64 -1.93
N THR A 192 -19.25 -6.20 -2.82
CA THR A 192 -17.80 -6.10 -2.58
C THR A 192 -17.26 -4.70 -2.84
N ARG A 193 -18.13 -3.68 -2.88
CA ARG A 193 -17.77 -2.29 -3.21
C ARG A 193 -16.79 -1.66 -2.23
N ASP A 194 -16.87 -2.07 -0.96
CA ASP A 194 -16.03 -1.59 0.15
C ASP A 194 -14.84 -2.54 0.44
N LEU A 195 -14.65 -3.57 -0.39
CA LEU A 195 -13.55 -4.53 -0.26
C LEU A 195 -12.40 -4.18 -1.19
N CYS A 196 -11.24 -3.83 -0.62
CA CYS A 196 -10.00 -3.68 -1.38
C CYS A 196 -9.64 -5.01 -2.04
N LYS A 197 -9.37 -5.02 -3.35
CA LYS A 197 -9.04 -6.22 -4.13
C LYS A 197 -7.55 -6.55 -4.08
N GLY A 198 -6.71 -5.55 -3.85
CA GLY A 198 -5.27 -5.70 -3.81
C GLY A 198 -4.54 -4.37 -3.80
N TYR A 199 -3.22 -4.49 -3.70
CA TYR A 199 -2.32 -3.35 -3.63
C TYR A 199 -1.21 -3.48 -4.67
N THR A 200 -1.42 -2.91 -5.86
CA THR A 200 -0.39 -2.88 -6.90
C THR A 200 0.70 -1.89 -6.51
N ASN A 201 1.97 -2.30 -6.48
CA ASN A 201 2.99 -1.50 -5.82
C ASN A 201 4.42 -1.69 -6.34
N ILE A 202 5.23 -0.70 -6.02
CA ILE A 202 6.69 -0.74 -6.04
C ILE A 202 7.16 -0.91 -4.59
N GLY A 203 7.75 -2.07 -4.30
CA GLY A 203 8.22 -2.42 -2.96
C GLY A 203 9.73 -2.21 -2.80
N VAL A 204 10.16 -1.78 -1.61
CA VAL A 204 11.58 -1.71 -1.25
C VAL A 204 12.12 -3.12 -1.01
N GLY A 205 13.20 -3.49 -1.70
CA GLY A 205 13.86 -4.79 -1.60
C GLY A 205 15.21 -4.80 -0.88
N VAL A 206 15.73 -3.62 -0.49
CA VAL A 206 17.03 -3.50 0.21
C VAL A 206 16.91 -2.57 1.42
N ASN A 207 17.83 -2.68 2.37
CA ASN A 207 17.84 -1.89 3.61
C ASN A 207 16.57 -1.99 4.47
N LEU A 208 15.69 -2.95 4.18
CA LEU A 208 14.69 -3.44 5.13
C LEU A 208 15.38 -4.12 6.32
N ASN A 209 14.60 -4.32 7.38
CA ASN A 209 15.03 -4.93 8.64
C ASN A 209 16.15 -4.13 9.33
N LYS A 210 16.10 -2.81 9.17
CA LYS A 210 16.96 -1.85 9.85
C LYS A 210 16.14 -1.14 10.91
N ARG A 211 16.77 -0.87 12.05
CA ARG A 211 16.11 -0.15 13.14
C ARG A 211 15.83 1.28 12.71
N LEU A 212 14.72 1.86 13.15
CA LEU A 212 14.35 3.24 12.83
C LEU A 212 15.46 4.24 13.20
N ASN A 213 16.13 4.04 14.34
CA ASN A 213 17.26 4.89 14.75
C ASN A 213 18.56 4.71 13.94
N ALA A 214 18.64 3.67 13.10
CA ALA A 214 19.73 3.47 12.15
C ALA A 214 19.38 3.96 10.74
N ILE A 215 18.13 4.38 10.48
CA ILE A 215 17.69 4.92 9.20
C ILE A 215 17.90 6.43 9.24
N THR A 216 18.69 6.97 8.31
CA THR A 216 19.01 8.40 8.23
C THR A 216 17.97 9.18 7.43
N SER A 217 17.40 8.58 6.38
CA SER A 217 16.34 9.17 5.57
C SER A 217 15.57 8.12 4.79
N ILE A 218 14.34 8.45 4.42
CA ILE A 218 13.50 7.67 3.51
C ILE A 218 12.97 8.61 2.41
N PRO A 219 13.82 9.06 1.47
CA PRO A 219 13.35 9.89 0.37
C PRO A 219 12.36 9.12 -0.50
N ALA A 220 11.22 9.76 -0.76
CA ALA A 220 10.12 9.22 -1.54
C ALA A 220 9.66 10.22 -2.59
N TYR A 221 9.36 9.68 -3.77
CA TYR A 221 8.77 10.36 -4.90
C TYR A 221 7.73 9.43 -5.53
N PHE A 222 6.53 9.95 -5.78
CA PHE A 222 5.47 9.23 -6.46
C PHE A 222 4.71 10.21 -7.33
N GLN A 223 4.84 10.06 -8.65
CA GLN A 223 4.09 10.82 -9.65
C GLN A 223 3.17 9.88 -10.42
N TRP A 224 1.98 10.37 -10.78
CA TRP A 224 1.01 9.60 -11.55
C TRP A 224 0.17 10.49 -12.47
N ASP A 225 -0.29 9.88 -13.55
CA ASP A 225 -1.41 10.35 -14.36
C ASP A 225 -2.41 9.21 -14.53
N ARG A 226 -3.71 9.50 -14.42
CA ARG A 226 -4.76 8.47 -14.46
C ARG A 226 -5.88 8.88 -15.40
N THR A 227 -6.23 7.95 -16.27
CA THR A 227 -7.42 8.03 -17.13
C THR A 227 -8.41 6.95 -16.73
N ASN A 228 -9.69 7.34 -16.66
CA ASN A 228 -10.77 6.46 -16.24
C ASN A 228 -11.81 6.37 -17.37
N THR A 229 -12.24 5.16 -17.72
CA THR A 229 -13.37 4.93 -18.63
C THR A 229 -14.66 4.60 -17.88
N THR A 230 -14.56 4.19 -16.61
CA THR A 230 -15.68 4.03 -15.68
C THR A 230 -15.36 4.67 -14.32
N ALA A 231 -16.30 4.67 -13.38
CA ALA A 231 -16.04 5.14 -12.02
C ALA A 231 -14.94 4.29 -11.36
N PHE A 232 -13.89 4.95 -10.87
CA PHE A 232 -12.78 4.31 -10.17
C PHE A 232 -12.88 4.53 -8.66
N ARG A 233 -12.63 3.47 -7.87
CA ARG A 233 -12.47 3.54 -6.42
C ARG A 233 -11.16 2.89 -6.01
N GLY A 234 -10.37 3.62 -5.24
CA GLY A 234 -9.04 3.23 -4.82
C GLY A 234 -8.26 4.42 -4.27
N SER A 235 -6.96 4.23 -4.07
CA SER A 235 -6.07 5.27 -3.54
C SER A 235 -4.65 5.07 -4.03
N ASN A 236 -3.88 6.15 -4.09
CA ASN A 236 -2.43 6.04 -4.08
C ASN A 236 -1.94 6.29 -2.65
N LEU A 237 -1.00 5.46 -2.21
CA LEU A 237 -0.47 5.52 -0.85
C LEU A 237 0.94 4.95 -0.73
N PHE A 238 1.58 5.28 0.40
CA PHE A 238 2.73 4.56 0.92
C PHE A 238 2.28 3.66 2.07
N ASP A 239 2.92 2.50 2.19
CA ASP A 239 2.58 1.49 3.20
C ASP A 239 3.86 0.92 3.82
N PHE A 240 3.97 1.04 5.13
CA PHE A 240 5.13 0.64 5.92
C PHE A 240 4.71 -0.23 7.08
N ILE A 241 5.48 -1.30 7.33
CA ILE A 241 5.30 -2.14 8.51
C ILE A 241 6.54 -2.01 9.38
N THR A 242 6.34 -1.78 10.68
CA THR A 242 7.38 -1.86 11.70
C THR A 242 7.13 -3.02 12.65
N ALA A 243 8.21 -3.53 13.23
CA ALA A 243 8.13 -4.62 14.18
C ALA A 243 9.27 -4.58 15.21
N PRO A 244 9.03 -5.04 16.44
CA PRO A 244 10.10 -5.24 17.43
C PRO A 244 11.07 -6.37 17.02
N THR A 245 10.62 -7.30 16.18
CA THR A 245 11.39 -8.45 15.69
C THR A 245 11.70 -8.27 14.21
N THR A 246 12.97 -8.46 13.83
CA THR A 246 13.39 -8.42 12.43
C THR A 246 12.62 -9.45 11.58
N GLY A 247 12.20 -9.04 10.38
CA GLY A 247 11.51 -9.90 9.41
C GLY A 247 10.04 -10.19 9.71
N ASP A 248 9.49 -9.72 10.84
CA ASP A 248 8.07 -9.88 11.14
C ASP A 248 7.23 -8.82 10.42
N THR A 249 6.28 -9.29 9.63
CA THR A 249 5.36 -8.45 8.85
C THR A 249 3.89 -8.75 9.16
N THR A 250 3.59 -9.71 10.06
CA THR A 250 2.23 -10.26 10.17
C THR A 250 1.71 -10.42 11.58
N SER A 251 2.57 -10.51 12.59
CA SER A 251 2.12 -10.73 13.95
C SER A 251 1.43 -9.48 14.52
N THR A 252 0.61 -9.66 15.56
CA THR A 252 -0.03 -8.54 16.28
C THR A 252 0.96 -7.64 17.04
N ALA A 253 2.25 -8.00 17.08
CA ALA A 253 3.30 -7.13 17.58
C ALA A 253 3.79 -6.12 16.54
N THR A 254 3.40 -6.26 15.27
CA THR A 254 3.72 -5.27 14.22
C THR A 254 2.77 -4.08 14.27
N SER A 255 3.21 -2.96 13.69
CA SER A 255 2.36 -1.82 13.36
C SER A 255 2.42 -1.56 11.86
N GLU A 256 1.26 -1.33 11.25
CA GLU A 256 1.12 -0.95 9.85
C GLU A 256 0.80 0.54 9.76
N PHE A 257 1.48 1.24 8.88
CA PHE A 257 1.37 2.68 8.68
C PHE A 257 1.11 2.95 7.21
N MET A 258 0.01 3.66 6.93
CA MET A 258 -0.37 4.02 5.57
C MET A 258 -0.44 5.54 5.42
N LEU A 259 0.17 6.10 4.38
CA LEU A 259 0.12 7.51 4.04
C LEU A 259 -0.65 7.68 2.72
N TRP A 260 -1.91 8.10 2.82
CA TRP A 260 -2.85 8.16 1.69
C TRP A 260 -2.73 9.50 0.98
N ILE A 261 -1.95 9.53 -0.09
CA ILE A 261 -1.62 10.76 -0.82
C ILE A 261 -2.72 11.16 -1.82
N ARG A 262 -3.52 10.20 -2.31
CA ARG A 262 -4.67 10.47 -3.17
C ARG A 262 -5.76 9.45 -2.96
N ASN A 263 -7.00 9.90 -2.80
CA ASN A 263 -8.17 9.07 -2.62
C ASN A 263 -9.21 9.24 -3.75
N TRP A 264 -9.79 8.14 -4.23
CA TRP A 264 -10.87 8.15 -5.21
C TRP A 264 -12.09 7.34 -4.74
N GLY A 265 -13.28 7.83 -5.07
CA GLY A 265 -14.52 7.09 -4.85
C GLY A 265 -14.93 6.97 -3.38
N ASN A 266 -14.56 7.96 -2.54
CA ASN A 266 -14.94 8.03 -1.12
C ASN A 266 -14.65 6.74 -0.34
N GLN A 267 -13.56 6.04 -0.66
CA GLN A 267 -13.08 4.99 0.24
C GLN A 267 -12.47 5.66 1.49
N VAL A 268 -12.42 4.92 2.60
CA VAL A 268 -11.90 5.44 3.86
C VAL A 268 -11.07 4.36 4.57
N PRO A 269 -10.05 4.75 5.35
CA PRO A 269 -9.14 3.79 5.98
C PRO A 269 -9.79 3.00 7.13
N ILE A 270 -9.10 1.96 7.57
CA ILE A 270 -9.39 1.27 8.84
C ILE A 270 -9.39 2.30 9.99
N GLY A 271 -10.37 2.20 10.89
CA GLY A 271 -10.54 3.13 12.01
C GLY A 271 -11.29 4.43 11.67
N TYR A 272 -11.67 4.66 10.41
CA TYR A 272 -12.33 5.91 10.01
C TYR A 272 -13.62 6.23 10.80
N ALA A 273 -14.42 5.20 11.11
CA ALA A 273 -15.68 5.36 11.82
C ALA A 273 -15.51 5.84 13.27
N ASP A 274 -14.34 5.61 13.88
CA ASP A 274 -14.01 6.03 15.25
C ASP A 274 -13.51 7.49 15.29
N GLY A 275 -13.30 8.11 14.13
CA GLY A 275 -12.79 9.46 13.98
C GLY A 275 -11.25 9.54 14.06
N PRO A 276 -10.69 10.72 13.75
CA PRO A 276 -9.24 10.89 13.78
C PRO A 276 -8.72 10.91 15.23
N VAL A 277 -7.61 10.22 15.46
CA VAL A 277 -6.89 10.19 16.75
C VAL A 277 -5.84 11.30 16.87
N ALA A 278 -5.46 11.93 15.75
CA ALA A 278 -4.60 13.10 15.71
C ALA A 278 -4.77 13.91 14.41
N THR A 279 -4.30 15.15 14.44
CA THR A 279 -4.08 16.00 13.26
C THR A 279 -2.62 16.42 13.23
N LEU A 280 -1.98 16.29 12.08
CA LEU A 280 -0.54 16.52 11.87
C LEU A 280 -0.34 17.41 10.65
N ASN A 281 0.67 18.29 10.70
CA ASN A 281 1.12 19.05 9.54
C ASN A 281 2.44 18.44 9.06
N LEU A 282 2.43 17.85 7.87
CA LEU A 282 3.57 17.17 7.26
C LEU A 282 3.50 17.35 5.75
N PHE A 283 4.66 17.42 5.10
CA PHE A 283 4.72 17.49 3.63
C PHE A 283 3.81 18.60 3.04
N GLY A 284 3.77 19.76 3.71
CA GLY A 284 2.94 20.93 3.31
C GLY A 284 1.43 20.73 3.33
N ALA A 285 0.94 19.63 3.90
CA ALA A 285 -0.47 19.35 4.03
C ALA A 285 -0.86 19.13 5.51
N SER A 286 -2.13 19.38 5.81
CA SER A 286 -2.77 18.92 7.04
C SER A 286 -3.28 17.50 6.83
N TRP A 287 -3.05 16.64 7.80
CA TRP A 287 -3.38 15.22 7.75
C TRP A 287 -4.16 14.81 8.99
N LYS A 288 -5.17 13.97 8.80
CA LYS A 288 -5.89 13.28 9.86
C LYS A 288 -5.33 11.86 9.99
N LEU A 289 -4.92 11.50 11.20
CA LEU A 289 -4.48 10.16 11.55
C LEU A 289 -5.68 9.36 12.06
N TYR A 290 -5.94 8.22 11.45
CA TYR A 290 -6.94 7.23 11.89
C TYR A 290 -6.22 5.99 12.40
N GLU A 291 -6.79 5.31 13.38
CA GLU A 291 -6.24 4.08 13.95
C GLU A 291 -7.34 3.03 14.09
N GLY A 292 -7.04 1.80 13.72
CA GLY A 292 -7.91 0.66 14.00
C GLY A 292 -7.15 -0.65 13.87
N LYS A 293 -7.81 -1.77 14.17
CA LYS A 293 -7.24 -3.11 13.97
C LYS A 293 -7.69 -3.68 12.65
N ASN A 294 -6.75 -4.22 11.88
CA ASN A 294 -7.08 -5.01 10.71
C ASN A 294 -7.91 -6.23 11.17
N PRO A 295 -9.14 -6.42 10.67
CA PRO A 295 -10.04 -7.46 11.15
C PRO A 295 -9.55 -8.89 10.88
N ASN A 296 -8.61 -9.08 9.93
CA ASN A 296 -8.14 -10.40 9.54
C ASN A 296 -7.05 -10.95 10.46
N ASN A 297 -6.17 -10.10 10.97
CA ASN A 297 -4.98 -10.51 11.73
C ASN A 297 -4.81 -9.77 13.07
N GLY A 298 -5.61 -8.73 13.33
CA GLY A 298 -5.56 -7.93 14.54
C GLY A 298 -4.39 -6.93 14.62
N VAL A 299 -3.59 -6.78 13.57
CA VAL A 299 -2.52 -5.78 13.48
C VAL A 299 -3.10 -4.38 13.58
N VAL A 300 -2.43 -3.50 14.31
CA VAL A 300 -2.83 -2.09 14.40
C VAL A 300 -2.41 -1.36 13.13
N VAL A 301 -3.38 -0.77 12.46
CA VAL A 301 -3.19 0.03 11.24
C VAL A 301 -3.41 1.49 11.57
N ARG A 302 -2.48 2.33 11.14
CA ARG A 302 -2.51 3.78 11.32
C ARG A 302 -2.42 4.47 9.97
N SER A 303 -3.52 5.07 9.56
CA SER A 303 -3.65 5.68 8.23
C SER A 303 -3.72 7.20 8.34
N MET A 304 -2.79 7.88 7.69
CA MET A 304 -2.81 9.33 7.49
C MET A 304 -3.55 9.66 6.20
N LEU A 305 -4.65 10.40 6.33
CA LEU A 305 -5.44 10.91 5.21
C LEU A 305 -5.23 12.42 5.11
N ALA A 306 -4.80 12.91 3.95
CA ALA A 306 -4.65 14.34 3.72
C ALA A 306 -6.03 15.02 3.74
N ASP A 307 -6.10 16.23 4.31
CA ASP A 307 -7.33 17.03 4.26
C ASP A 307 -7.66 17.47 2.83
N GLN A 308 -6.64 17.56 1.97
CA GLN A 308 -6.75 17.77 0.53
C GLN A 308 -5.83 16.78 -0.17
N ASP A 309 -6.35 16.06 -1.15
CA ASP A 309 -5.58 15.12 -1.93
C ASP A 309 -4.46 15.82 -2.73
N PHE A 310 -3.37 15.09 -2.95
CA PHE A 310 -2.41 15.44 -3.99
C PHE A 310 -2.99 15.02 -5.34
N GLU A 311 -2.80 15.83 -6.39
CA GLU A 311 -3.47 15.60 -7.67
C GLU A 311 -2.67 14.70 -8.62
N SER A 312 -1.36 14.93 -8.74
CA SER A 312 -0.48 14.23 -9.69
C SER A 312 0.81 13.72 -9.08
N GLU A 313 1.15 14.13 -7.85
CA GLU A 313 2.52 13.97 -7.37
C GLU A 313 2.67 14.15 -5.87
N PHE A 314 3.62 13.41 -5.30
CA PHE A 314 4.09 13.56 -3.94
C PHE A 314 5.62 13.44 -3.92
N GLN A 315 6.27 14.30 -3.11
CA GLN A 315 7.67 14.16 -2.74
C GLN A 315 7.86 14.51 -1.27
N GLY A 316 8.68 13.72 -0.58
CA GLY A 316 9.01 13.98 0.82
C GLY A 316 9.97 12.97 1.40
N ASN A 317 10.41 13.22 2.63
CA ASN A 317 11.19 12.27 3.41
C ASN A 317 10.27 11.55 4.41
N LEU A 318 9.90 10.30 4.13
CA LEU A 318 8.97 9.53 4.95
C LEU A 318 9.51 9.18 6.34
N LYS A 319 10.81 9.37 6.58
CA LYS A 319 11.40 9.24 7.92
C LYS A 319 10.82 10.28 8.88
N GLU A 320 10.51 11.49 8.41
CA GLU A 320 9.88 12.53 9.23
C GLU A 320 8.52 12.06 9.79
N TRP A 321 7.76 11.35 8.97
CA TRP A 321 6.48 10.75 9.37
C TRP A 321 6.66 9.64 10.40
N LEU A 322 7.56 8.68 10.16
CA LEU A 322 7.80 7.58 11.11
C LEU A 322 8.39 8.08 12.44
N ASP A 323 9.21 9.13 12.42
CA ASP A 323 9.73 9.76 13.64
C ASP A 323 8.64 10.41 14.48
N ILE A 324 7.61 10.98 13.85
CA ILE A 324 6.43 11.46 14.60
C ILE A 324 5.67 10.29 15.22
N MET A 325 5.57 9.14 14.56
CA MET A 325 4.95 7.95 15.15
C MET A 325 5.71 7.47 16.39
N VAL A 326 7.05 7.55 16.37
CA VAL A 326 7.90 7.31 17.55
C VAL A 326 7.63 8.35 18.65
N GLN A 327 7.63 9.65 18.32
CA GLN A 327 7.40 10.73 19.29
C GLN A 327 6.03 10.63 19.97
N LYS A 328 5.02 10.11 19.26
CA LYS A 328 3.68 9.87 19.80
C LYS A 328 3.58 8.59 20.64
N GLY A 329 4.65 7.79 20.72
CA GLY A 329 4.70 6.55 21.48
C GLY A 329 3.95 5.40 20.81
N TYR A 330 3.67 5.48 19.51
CA TYR A 330 2.99 4.40 18.79
C TYR A 330 3.93 3.23 18.48
N ILE A 331 5.21 3.52 18.35
CA ILE A 331 6.30 2.57 18.08
C ILE A 331 7.58 3.05 18.78
N SER A 332 8.55 2.15 18.97
CA SER A 332 9.89 2.50 19.47
C SER A 332 10.86 2.80 18.32
N ASP A 333 11.81 3.72 18.52
CA ASP A 333 12.90 3.98 17.57
C ASP A 333 13.84 2.77 17.38
N SER A 334 13.74 1.79 18.28
CA SER A 334 14.44 0.51 18.20
C SER A 334 13.75 -0.53 17.32
N GLU A 335 12.53 -0.29 16.85
CA GLU A 335 11.80 -1.19 15.95
C GLU A 335 12.43 -1.22 14.56
N TYR A 336 12.28 -2.36 13.89
CA TYR A 336 12.72 -2.58 12.52
C TYR A 336 11.64 -2.14 11.54
N VAL A 337 12.04 -1.47 10.46
CA VAL A 337 11.18 -1.31 9.28
C VAL A 337 11.26 -2.60 8.47
N THR A 338 10.19 -3.40 8.45
CA THR A 338 10.17 -4.74 7.85
C THR A 338 9.52 -4.78 6.47
N ALA A 339 8.68 -3.78 6.15
CA ALA A 339 8.16 -3.54 4.81
C ALA A 339 8.07 -2.04 4.51
N GLY A 340 8.15 -1.68 3.22
CA GLY A 340 7.99 -0.32 2.73
C GLY A 340 7.65 -0.35 1.24
N ASN A 341 6.48 0.17 0.88
CA ASN A 341 5.93 0.08 -0.47
C ASN A 341 5.25 1.39 -0.87
N ALA A 342 5.19 1.67 -2.17
CA ALA A 342 4.39 2.76 -2.74
C ALA A 342 3.54 2.22 -3.90
N GLY A 343 2.25 2.55 -3.94
CA GLY A 343 1.36 1.93 -4.90
C GLY A 343 -0.08 2.39 -4.86
N THR A 344 -0.95 1.59 -5.45
CA THR A 344 -2.40 1.83 -5.52
C THR A 344 -3.18 0.70 -4.85
N GLU A 345 -4.03 1.02 -3.88
CA GLU A 345 -5.08 0.08 -3.45
C GLU A 345 -6.28 0.17 -4.41
N VAL A 346 -6.73 -0.98 -4.90
CA VAL A 346 -7.70 -1.07 -5.99
C VAL A 346 -8.98 -1.75 -5.52
N PHE A 347 -10.14 -1.13 -5.73
CA PHE A 347 -11.44 -1.70 -5.35
C PHE A 347 -12.27 -2.12 -6.57
N TYR A 348 -12.46 -1.19 -7.51
CA TYR A 348 -13.13 -1.38 -8.79
C TYR A 348 -12.86 -0.20 -9.73
N GLY A 349 -13.17 -0.39 -11.00
CA GLY A 349 -13.11 0.61 -12.08
C GLY A 349 -12.40 0.06 -13.31
N SER A 350 -12.54 0.80 -14.40
CA SER A 350 -11.80 0.59 -15.64
C SER A 350 -10.93 1.84 -15.83
N ALA A 351 -9.64 1.69 -15.58
CA ALA A 351 -8.70 2.80 -15.47
C ALA A 351 -7.28 2.39 -15.88
N THR A 352 -6.56 3.33 -16.47
CA THR A 352 -5.12 3.21 -16.71
C THR A 352 -4.42 4.33 -15.95
N MET A 353 -3.48 3.97 -15.10
CA MET A 353 -2.57 4.90 -14.45
C MET A 353 -1.15 4.67 -14.95
N SER A 354 -0.50 5.71 -15.45
CA SER A 354 0.94 5.75 -15.67
C SER A 354 1.61 6.42 -14.49
N ALA A 355 2.67 5.82 -13.96
CA ALA A 355 3.28 6.28 -12.73
C ALA A 355 4.80 6.10 -12.71
N THR A 356 5.42 6.92 -11.86
CA THR A 356 6.85 6.92 -11.60
C THR A 356 7.07 6.95 -10.10
N VAL A 357 7.90 6.04 -9.58
CA VAL A 357 8.18 5.94 -8.14
C VAL A 357 9.68 5.86 -7.88
N ALA A 358 10.16 6.62 -6.90
CA ALA A 358 11.41 6.35 -6.20
C ALA A 358 11.13 6.26 -4.70
N LEU A 359 11.57 5.19 -4.05
CA LEU A 359 11.41 5.01 -2.61
C LEU A 359 12.65 4.31 -2.05
N ASN A 360 13.46 5.01 -1.27
CA ASN A 360 14.72 4.45 -0.78
C ASN A 360 14.79 4.52 0.73
N ILE A 361 15.34 3.49 1.37
CA ILE A 361 15.70 3.52 2.79
C ILE A 361 17.21 3.70 2.88
N ASN A 362 17.65 4.84 3.40
CA ASN A 362 19.06 5.17 3.61
C ASN A 362 19.44 4.88 5.06
N VAL A 363 20.54 4.17 5.27
CA VAL A 363 21.09 3.80 6.58
C VAL A 363 22.47 4.39 6.82
#